data_AF-A0AAD1ZDC5-F1
#
_entry.id   AF-A0AAD1ZDC5-F1
#
_cell.length_a   1.000
_cell.length_b   1.000
_cell.length_c   1.000
_cell.angle_alpha   90.00
_cell.angle_beta   90.00
_cell.angle_gamma   90.00
#
_symmetry.space_group_name_H-M   'P 1'
#
loop_
_entity.id
_entity.type
_entity.pdbx_description
1 polymer ?
#
loop_
_entity_poly.entity_id
_entity_poly.type
_entity_poly.pdbx_seq_one_letter_code
_entity_poly.pdbx_strand_id
1 'polypeptide(L)'
;MAIGVKALGFSFVAHFLGIAGAAMVLVWCIGFRGGLAWEASNKSLIFNIHPVLMLIGLIIIGGQAIMSYKSLPLNKPEKKLIHLVLHAIALILGIIGIYTAFKYHNESSIANLYSLHSWLGIGVIILYGIQALQNMAQRPSL
;
A
#
# COMPACT_ATOMS: atom_id res chain seq x y z
N MET A 1 -21.95 -22.60 -1.85
CA MET A 1 -22.01 -22.50 -0.37
C MET A 1 -21.49 -21.14 0.05
N ALA A 2 -22.37 -20.24 0.50
CA ALA A 2 -21.96 -19.01 1.14
C ALA A 2 -21.83 -19.30 2.64
N ILE A 3 -20.60 -19.25 3.16
CA ILE A 3 -20.31 -19.44 4.57
C ILE A 3 -20.97 -18.26 5.31
N GLY A 4 -21.96 -18.53 6.16
CA GLY A 4 -22.82 -17.53 6.83
C GLY A 4 -22.13 -16.72 7.93
N VAL A 5 -20.86 -16.37 7.75
CA VAL A 5 -20.12 -15.54 8.68
C VAL A 5 -20.34 -14.07 8.33
N LYS A 6 -20.78 -13.28 9.30
CA LYS A 6 -21.00 -11.83 9.11
C LYS A 6 -19.67 -11.17 8.71
N ALA A 7 -19.65 -10.50 7.57
CA ALA A 7 -18.46 -9.82 7.02
C ALA A 7 -17.75 -8.89 8.02
N LEU A 8 -18.50 -8.40 9.02
CA LEU A 8 -18.00 -7.58 10.13
C LEU A 8 -16.93 -8.29 10.98
N GLY A 9 -17.04 -9.60 11.22
CA GLY A 9 -16.06 -10.34 12.02
C GLY A 9 -14.69 -10.40 11.35
N PHE A 10 -14.67 -10.58 10.03
CA PHE A 10 -13.44 -10.62 9.25
C PHE A 10 -12.77 -9.25 9.15
N SER A 11 -13.53 -8.16 9.12
CA SER A 11 -12.92 -6.82 9.08
C SER A 11 -12.15 -6.52 10.36
N PHE A 12 -12.64 -6.91 11.55
CA PHE A 12 -11.89 -6.73 12.80
C PHE A 12 -10.55 -7.48 12.80
N VAL A 13 -10.53 -8.72 12.33
CA VAL A 13 -9.27 -9.49 12.20
C VAL A 13 -8.32 -8.79 11.23
N ALA A 14 -8.82 -8.32 10.08
CA ALA A 14 -8.01 -7.60 9.11
C ALA A 14 -7.45 -6.27 9.67
N HIS A 15 -8.24 -5.51 10.45
CA HIS A 15 -7.78 -4.30 11.13
C HIS A 15 -6.68 -4.61 12.14
N PHE A 16 -6.88 -5.63 12.99
CA PHE A 16 -5.89 -6.03 13.98
C PHE A 16 -4.56 -6.45 13.32
N LEU A 17 -4.63 -7.31 12.30
CA LEU A 17 -3.43 -7.73 11.56
C LEU A 17 -2.75 -6.57 10.84
N GLY A 18 -3.53 -5.62 10.30
CA GLY A 18 -3.01 -4.40 9.69
C GLY A 18 -2.24 -3.53 10.71
N ILE A 19 -2.82 -3.29 11.88
CA ILE A 19 -2.18 -2.53 12.97
C ILE A 19 -0.91 -3.25 13.45
N ALA A 20 -0.98 -4.57 13.66
CA ALA A 20 0.17 -5.37 14.07
C ALA A 20 1.29 -5.31 13.02
N GLY A 21 0.94 -5.47 11.74
CA GLY A 21 1.90 -5.35 10.63
C GLY A 21 2.55 -3.97 10.53
N ALA A 22 1.76 -2.90 10.68
CA ALA A 22 2.28 -1.53 10.71
C ALA A 22 3.24 -1.31 11.90
N ALA A 23 2.88 -1.77 13.09
CA ALA A 23 3.75 -1.70 14.26
C ALA A 23 5.06 -2.47 14.04
N MET A 24 4.97 -3.70 13.52
CA MET A 24 6.14 -4.54 13.25
C MET A 24 7.09 -3.92 12.22
N VAL A 25 6.59 -3.38 11.10
CA VAL A 25 7.46 -2.76 10.09
C VAL A 25 8.11 -1.48 10.60
N LEU A 26 7.41 -0.70 11.42
CA LEU A 26 7.96 0.51 12.05
C LEU A 26 9.02 0.15 13.09
N VAL A 27 8.75 -0.82 13.97
CA VAL A 27 9.74 -1.32 14.94
C VAL A 27 10.97 -1.88 14.23
N TRP A 28 10.77 -2.64 13.14
CA TRP A 28 11.88 -3.12 12.32
C TRP A 28 12.70 -1.98 11.73
N CYS A 29 12.07 -1.02 11.07
CA CYS A 29 12.79 0.04 10.36
C CYS A 29 13.42 1.08 11.31
N ILE A 30 12.73 1.43 12.39
CA ILE A 30 13.19 2.45 13.35
C ILE A 30 14.11 1.83 14.40
N GLY A 31 13.70 0.72 15.00
CA GLY A 31 14.43 0.09 16.11
C GLY A 31 15.63 -0.74 15.66
N PHE A 32 15.49 -1.53 14.59
CA PHE A 32 16.54 -2.47 14.17
C PHE A 32 17.36 -2.00 12.97
N ARG A 33 16.79 -1.17 12.10
CA ARG A 33 17.45 -0.70 10.86
C ARG A 33 18.00 0.72 10.93
N GLY A 34 17.92 1.36 12.10
CA GLY A 34 18.54 2.66 12.38
C GLY A 34 17.71 3.89 11.99
N GLY A 35 16.47 3.73 11.52
CA GLY A 35 15.56 4.84 11.23
C GLY A 35 15.10 4.94 9.77
N LEU A 36 14.44 6.06 9.50
CA LEU A 36 13.92 6.45 8.19
C LEU A 36 14.48 7.82 7.85
N ALA A 37 15.13 7.98 6.70
CA ALA A 37 15.68 9.25 6.28
C ALA A 37 15.53 9.45 4.78
N TRP A 38 15.09 10.63 4.36
CA TRP A 38 14.98 10.96 2.93
C TRP A 38 16.37 11.16 2.28
N GLU A 39 17.32 11.64 3.07
CA GLU A 39 18.72 11.83 2.72
C GLU A 39 19.58 11.42 3.92
N ALA A 40 20.60 10.62 3.66
CA ALA A 40 21.55 10.17 4.66
C ALA A 40 22.89 9.80 4.02
N SER A 41 23.96 9.81 4.82
CA SER A 41 25.24 9.20 4.43
C SER A 41 25.10 7.69 4.30
N ASN A 42 24.45 7.05 5.28
CA ASN A 42 24.04 5.66 5.21
C ASN A 42 22.75 5.52 4.38
N LYS A 43 22.92 5.17 3.09
CA LYS A 43 21.83 5.05 2.12
C LYS A 43 20.78 3.99 2.48
N SER A 44 21.11 3.03 3.34
CA SER A 44 20.13 2.03 3.80
C SER A 44 18.94 2.64 4.56
N LEU A 45 19.09 3.83 5.16
CA LEU A 45 18.01 4.58 5.81
C LEU A 45 16.97 5.10 4.82
N ILE A 46 17.39 5.39 3.59
CA ILE A 46 16.51 5.76 2.47
C ILE A 46 15.71 4.53 2.04
N PHE A 47 16.37 3.38 1.94
CA PHE A 47 15.70 2.12 1.59
C PHE A 47 14.65 1.71 2.61
N ASN A 48 14.86 1.95 3.91
CA ASN A 48 13.89 1.58 4.95
C ASN A 48 12.50 2.26 4.75
N ILE A 49 12.43 3.37 4.01
CA ILE A 49 11.16 4.02 3.64
C ILE A 49 10.34 3.11 2.70
N HIS A 50 11.00 2.38 1.80
CA HIS A 50 10.36 1.50 0.83
C HIS A 50 9.44 0.46 1.50
N PRO A 51 9.90 -0.47 2.36
CA PRO A 51 9.03 -1.49 2.94
C PRO A 51 7.92 -0.90 3.83
N VAL A 52 8.17 0.23 4.51
CA VAL A 52 7.14 0.93 5.31
C VAL A 52 6.01 1.43 4.41
N LEU A 53 6.34 2.14 3.34
CA LEU A 53 5.34 2.69 2.41
C LEU A 53 4.63 1.60 1.60
N MET A 54 5.34 0.53 1.21
CA MET A 54 4.73 -0.58 0.47
C MET A 54 3.73 -1.36 1.33
N LEU A 55 4.06 -1.64 2.60
CA LEU A 55 3.15 -2.33 3.51
C LEU A 55 1.96 -1.45 3.91
N ILE A 56 2.20 -0.22 4.35
CA ILE A 56 1.13 0.67 4.81
C ILE A 56 0.25 1.11 3.64
N GLY A 57 0.84 1.48 2.52
CA GLY A 57 0.11 1.95 1.33
C GLY A 57 -0.63 0.83 0.62
N LEU A 58 0.10 -0.06 -0.07
CA LEU A 58 -0.52 -1.02 -0.97
C LEU A 58 -1.26 -2.15 -0.26
N ILE A 59 -0.73 -2.63 0.88
CA ILE A 59 -1.31 -3.78 1.57
C ILE A 59 -2.39 -3.32 2.56
N ILE A 60 -2.06 -2.45 3.51
CA ILE A 60 -2.99 -2.07 4.58
C ILE A 60 -4.08 -1.13 4.02
N ILE A 61 -3.71 0.05 3.50
CA ILE A 61 -4.69 1.01 2.99
C ILE A 61 -5.41 0.44 1.75
N GLY A 62 -4.71 -0.24 0.85
CA GLY A 62 -5.33 -0.95 -0.27
C GLY A 62 -6.35 -2.01 0.17
N GLY A 63 -6.03 -2.79 1.22
CA GLY A 63 -6.97 -3.73 1.83
C GLY A 63 -8.20 -3.05 2.44
N GLN A 64 -8.01 -1.91 3.13
CA GLN A 64 -9.12 -1.11 3.65
C GLN A 64 -10.02 -0.56 2.54
N ALA A 65 -9.42 -0.13 1.42
CA ALA A 65 -10.15 0.34 0.26
C ALA A 65 -11.09 -0.75 -0.29
N ILE A 66 -10.61 -1.98 -0.40
CA ILE A 66 -11.39 -3.15 -0.85
C ILE A 66 -12.55 -3.45 0.10
N MET A 67 -12.33 -3.39 1.42
CA MET A 67 -13.34 -3.70 2.43
C MET A 67 -14.36 -2.57 2.66
N SER A 68 -14.07 -1.35 2.21
CA SER A 68 -14.85 -0.13 2.52
C SER A 68 -16.35 -0.25 2.15
N TYR A 69 -16.67 -0.86 1.00
CA TYR A 69 -18.05 -1.06 0.55
C TYR A 69 -18.91 -1.93 1.48
N LYS A 70 -18.28 -2.87 2.19
CA LYS A 70 -18.95 -3.81 3.11
C LYS A 70 -18.87 -3.37 4.57
N SER A 71 -17.87 -2.56 4.92
CA SER A 71 -17.60 -2.19 6.32
C SER A 71 -18.32 -0.93 6.77
N LEU A 72 -18.72 -0.07 5.83
CA LEU A 72 -19.35 1.22 6.14
C LEU A 72 -20.89 1.16 5.94
N PRO A 73 -21.71 1.65 6.88
CA PRO A 73 -23.16 1.75 6.72
C PRO A 73 -23.57 3.02 5.97
N LEU A 74 -22.90 3.34 4.85
CA LEU A 74 -23.15 4.53 4.03
C LEU A 74 -23.89 4.20 2.72
N ASN A 75 -24.39 5.23 2.02
CA ASN A 75 -24.97 5.01 0.69
C ASN A 75 -23.88 4.70 -0.35
N LYS A 76 -24.32 4.20 -1.51
CA LYS A 76 -23.40 3.80 -2.59
C LYS A 76 -22.44 4.91 -3.06
N PRO A 77 -22.86 6.16 -3.28
CA PRO A 77 -21.95 7.20 -3.77
C PRO A 77 -20.84 7.54 -2.76
N GLU A 78 -21.15 7.60 -1.46
CA GLU A 78 -20.14 7.88 -0.41
C GLU A 78 -19.16 6.72 -0.29
N LYS A 79 -19.64 5.46 -0.34
CA LYS A 79 -18.76 4.27 -0.38
C LYS A 79 -17.80 4.30 -1.57
N LYS A 80 -18.30 4.67 -2.74
CA LYS A 80 -17.49 4.78 -3.96
C LYS A 80 -16.41 5.84 -3.84
N LEU A 81 -16.74 7.00 -3.28
CA LEU A 81 -15.78 8.06 -3.03
C LEU A 81 -14.68 7.60 -2.06
N ILE A 82 -15.05 7.00 -0.92
CA ILE A 82 -14.09 6.51 0.07
C ILE A 82 -13.18 5.44 -0.53
N HIS A 83 -13.75 4.47 -1.25
CA HIS A 83 -12.98 3.44 -1.95
C HIS A 83 -11.95 4.05 -2.90
N LEU A 84 -12.37 5.03 -3.71
CA LEU A 84 -11.49 5.69 -4.68
C LEU A 84 -10.36 6.46 -3.98
N VAL A 85 -10.69 7.25 -2.96
CA VAL A 85 -9.71 8.04 -2.19
C VAL A 85 -8.67 7.13 -1.52
N LEU A 86 -9.10 6.03 -0.90
CA LEU A 86 -8.19 5.09 -0.26
C LEU A 86 -7.26 4.42 -1.28
N HIS A 87 -7.77 3.99 -2.44
CA HIS A 87 -6.91 3.45 -3.50
C HIS A 87 -5.95 4.50 -4.06
N ALA A 88 -6.37 5.75 -4.20
CA ALA A 88 -5.50 6.84 -4.64
C ALA A 88 -4.35 7.10 -3.64
N ILE A 89 -4.65 7.16 -2.34
CA ILE A 89 -3.63 7.28 -1.29
C ILE A 89 -2.65 6.11 -1.35
N ALA A 90 -3.16 4.88 -1.42
CA ALA A 90 -2.33 3.68 -1.53
C ALA A 90 -1.40 3.70 -2.76
N LEU A 91 -1.90 4.17 -3.92
CA LEU A 91 -1.10 4.29 -5.13
C LEU A 91 0.00 5.35 -4.97
N ILE A 92 -0.32 6.54 -4.43
CA ILE A 92 0.66 7.60 -4.18
C ILE A 92 1.77 7.09 -3.26
N LEU A 93 1.41 6.45 -2.15
CA LEU A 93 2.39 5.88 -1.21
C LEU A 93 3.24 4.79 -1.86
N GLY A 94 2.64 3.93 -2.71
CA GLY A 94 3.36 2.91 -3.47
C GLY A 94 4.36 3.51 -4.47
N ILE A 95 3.99 4.58 -5.17
CA ILE A 95 4.89 5.31 -6.09
C ILE A 95 6.08 5.89 -5.32
N ILE A 96 5.83 6.55 -4.19
CA ILE A 96 6.89 7.09 -3.33
C ILE A 96 7.77 5.96 -2.78
N GLY A 97 7.17 4.85 -2.36
CA GLY A 97 7.89 3.66 -1.90
C GLY A 97 8.85 3.13 -2.96
N ILE A 98 8.38 2.93 -4.20
CA ILE A 98 9.24 2.51 -5.31
C ILE A 98 10.32 3.56 -5.60
N TYR A 99 9.97 4.85 -5.63
CA TYR A 99 10.94 5.93 -5.83
C TYR A 99 12.10 5.85 -4.83
N THR A 100 11.83 5.62 -3.54
CA THR A 100 12.89 5.50 -2.53
C THR A 100 13.81 4.28 -2.75
N ALA A 101 13.30 3.18 -3.30
CA ALA A 101 14.13 2.03 -3.67
C ALA A 101 15.05 2.35 -4.87
N PHE A 102 14.54 3.03 -5.89
CA PHE A 102 15.35 3.51 -7.01
C PHE A 102 16.40 4.53 -6.55
N LYS A 103 16.03 5.47 -5.68
CA LYS A 103 16.94 6.44 -5.07
C LYS A 103 18.08 5.72 -4.33
N TYR A 104 17.75 4.74 -3.49
CA TYR A 104 18.74 3.93 -2.78
C TYR A 104 19.71 3.23 -3.73
N HIS A 105 19.21 2.57 -4.77
CA HIS A 105 20.07 1.88 -5.74
C HIS A 105 20.98 2.85 -6.49
N ASN A 106 20.45 3.96 -6.98
CA ASN A 106 21.22 4.97 -7.72
C ASN A 106 22.31 5.59 -6.84
N GLU A 107 21.98 5.97 -5.61
CA GLU A 107 22.94 6.56 -4.66
C GLU A 107 23.95 5.54 -4.09
N SER A 108 23.68 4.24 -4.24
CA SER A 108 24.57 3.16 -3.79
C SER A 108 25.27 2.45 -4.96
N SER A 109 25.12 2.94 -6.19
CA SER A 109 25.66 2.32 -7.42
C SER A 109 25.26 0.85 -7.62
N ILE A 110 24.04 0.50 -7.22
CA ILE A 110 23.44 -0.82 -7.43
C ILE A 110 22.61 -0.78 -8.72
N ALA A 111 22.68 -1.83 -9.55
CA ALA A 111 21.83 -1.93 -10.73
C ALA A 111 20.34 -1.95 -10.35
N ASN A 112 19.50 -1.31 -11.16
CA ASN A 112 18.05 -1.36 -10.97
C ASN A 112 17.44 -2.58 -11.67
N LEU A 113 16.27 -3.00 -11.19
CA LEU A 113 15.40 -3.99 -11.84
C LEU A 113 16.05 -5.34 -12.21
N TYR A 114 17.05 -5.80 -11.43
CA TYR A 114 17.71 -7.10 -11.69
C TYR A 114 17.04 -8.28 -10.99
N SER A 115 16.17 -8.03 -9.99
CA SER A 115 15.56 -9.08 -9.18
C SER A 115 14.12 -9.39 -9.61
N LEU A 116 13.70 -10.66 -9.46
CA LEU A 116 12.31 -11.06 -9.69
C LEU A 116 11.31 -10.22 -8.87
N HIS A 117 11.67 -9.89 -7.62
CA HIS A 117 10.86 -9.03 -6.76
C HIS A 117 10.57 -7.67 -7.42
N SER A 118 11.59 -7.04 -8.02
CA SER A 118 11.43 -5.74 -8.67
C SER A 118 10.54 -5.80 -9.92
N TRP A 119 10.59 -6.90 -10.68
CA TRP A 119 9.73 -7.11 -11.84
C TRP A 119 8.27 -7.27 -11.43
N LEU A 120 8.01 -8.10 -10.40
CA LEU A 120 6.68 -8.27 -9.84
C LEU A 120 6.16 -6.96 -9.23
N GLY A 121 7.00 -6.22 -8.52
CA GLY A 121 6.63 -4.93 -7.90
C GLY A 121 6.21 -3.88 -8.93
N ILE A 122 6.95 -3.73 -10.02
CA ILE A 122 6.59 -2.84 -11.12
C ILE A 122 5.30 -3.31 -11.80
N GLY A 123 5.16 -4.61 -12.08
CA GLY A 123 3.94 -5.18 -12.65
C GLY A 123 2.71 -4.88 -11.79
N VAL A 124 2.81 -5.08 -10.46
CA VAL A 124 1.73 -4.79 -9.51
C VAL A 124 1.35 -3.32 -9.52
N ILE A 125 2.31 -2.39 -9.49
CA ILE A 125 2.00 -0.96 -9.49
C ILE A 125 1.35 -0.51 -10.80
N ILE A 126 1.81 -1.03 -11.94
CA ILE A 126 1.18 -0.74 -13.24
C ILE A 126 -0.27 -1.22 -13.26
N LEU A 127 -0.51 -2.49 -12.87
CA LEU A 127 -1.85 -3.05 -12.83
C LEU A 127 -2.75 -2.31 -11.84
N TYR A 128 -2.21 -1.91 -10.68
CA TYR A 128 -2.94 -1.14 -9.68
C TYR A 128 -3.33 0.25 -10.22
N GLY A 129 -2.44 0.91 -10.96
CA GLY A 129 -2.72 2.19 -11.64
C GLY A 129 -3.80 2.06 -12.71
N ILE A 130 -3.76 1.00 -13.53
CA ILE A 130 -4.80 0.69 -14.52
C ILE A 130 -6.15 0.48 -13.83
N GLN A 131 -6.18 -0.33 -12.76
CA GLN A 131 -7.38 -0.58 -11.97
C GLN A 131 -7.97 0.71 -11.39
N ALA A 132 -7.12 1.61 -10.88
CA ALA A 132 -7.55 2.90 -10.34
C ALA A 132 -8.18 3.80 -11.43
N LEU A 133 -7.58 3.85 -12.63
CA LEU A 133 -8.10 4.61 -13.76
C LEU A 133 -9.46 4.07 -14.23
N GLN A 134 -9.61 2.75 -14.32
CA GLN A 134 -10.88 2.12 -14.68
C GLN A 134 -11.98 2.44 -13.65
N ASN A 135 -11.64 2.40 -12.36
CA ASN A 135 -12.57 2.76 -11.28
C ASN A 135 -13.03 4.23 -11.36
N MET A 136 -12.17 5.15 -11.78
CA MET A 136 -12.52 6.56 -12.02
C MET A 136 -13.40 6.74 -13.26
N ALA A 137 -13.14 5.98 -14.33
CA ALA A 137 -13.88 6.07 -15.59
C ALA A 137 -15.31 5.52 -15.51
N GLN A 138 -15.62 4.67 -14.52
CA GLN A 138 -16.98 4.16 -14.31
C GLN A 138 -17.91 5.30 -13.88
N ARG A 139 -18.80 5.75 -14.78
CA ARG A 139 -19.85 6.72 -14.45
C ARG A 139 -20.79 6.14 -13.39
N PRO A 140 -21.26 6.95 -12.42
CA PRO A 140 -22.35 6.51 -11.54
C PRO A 140 -23.58 6.27 -12.43
N SER A 141 -24.07 5.03 -12.48
CA SER A 141 -25.40 4.75 -13.03
C SER A 141 -26.41 5.50 -12.17
N LEU A 142 -27.09 6.48 -12.77
CA LEU A 142 -28.24 7.16 -12.19
C LEU A 142 -29.32 6.16 -11.82
#